data_AF-A0A3P6VBY5-F1
#
_entry.id   AF-A0A3P6VBY5-F1
#
_cell.length_a   1.000
_cell.length_b   1.000
_cell.length_c   1.000
_cell.angle_alpha   90.00
_cell.angle_beta   90.00
_cell.angle_gamma   90.00
#
_symmetry.space_group_name_H-M   'P 1'
#
loop_
_entity.id
_entity.type
_entity.pdbx_description
1 polymer ?
#
loop_
_entity_poly.entity_id
_entity_poly.type
_entity_poly.pdbx_seq_one_letter_code
_entity_poly.pdbx_strand_id
1 'polypeptide(L)'
;MLWIQRRFLSRCADLLRTETARTYFQTISAKLKALQRNVNNESINNSVSVRHLENMTTLAHTFYDKLEMLTQLEVLLKEENDAEIHEIAKLDSGRLTEELDSIVKELTNAIIPVTEYDMLNNCQLEITPLRYRGCRSIFVRI
;
A
#
# COMPACT_ATOMS: atom_id res chain seq x y z
N MET A 1 -4.02 8.31 15.96
CA MET A 1 -4.29 7.20 15.01
C MET A 1 -4.71 5.98 15.80
N LEU A 2 -5.86 5.37 15.50
CA LEU A 2 -6.39 4.22 16.26
C LEU A 2 -5.48 2.99 16.07
N TRP A 3 -5.29 2.18 17.12
CA TRP A 3 -4.42 0.98 17.08
C TRP A 3 -4.78 0.01 15.94
N ILE A 4 -6.09 -0.12 15.64
CA ILE A 4 -6.60 -0.97 14.56
C ILE A 4 -6.15 -0.44 13.19
N GLN A 5 -6.17 0.87 12.98
CA GLN A 5 -5.74 1.50 11.74
C GLN A 5 -4.25 1.27 11.48
N ARG A 6 -3.40 1.41 12.52
CA ARG A 6 -1.97 1.08 12.43
C ARG A 6 -1.74 -0.38 12.05
N ARG A 7 -2.47 -1.30 12.69
CA ARG A 7 -2.36 -2.74 12.39
C ARG A 7 -2.81 -3.07 10.97
N PHE A 8 -3.85 -2.43 10.48
CA PHE A 8 -4.33 -2.61 9.11
C PHE A 8 -3.31 -2.10 8.09
N LEU A 9 -2.81 -0.87 8.25
CA LEU A 9 -1.80 -0.29 7.35
C LEU A 9 -0.51 -1.10 7.34
N SER A 10 -0.07 -1.62 8.49
CA SER A 10 1.06 -2.54 8.57
C SER A 10 0.85 -3.80 7.73
N ARG A 11 -0.35 -4.39 7.74
CA ARG A 11 -0.67 -5.56 6.90
C ARG A 11 -0.76 -5.22 5.41
N CYS A 12 -1.26 -4.04 5.07
CA CYS A 12 -1.21 -3.54 3.71
C CYS A 12 0.25 -3.38 3.24
N ALA A 13 1.11 -2.79 4.07
CA ALA A 13 2.53 -2.65 3.76
C ALA A 13 3.21 -4.02 3.56
N ASP A 14 2.93 -5.02 4.40
CA ASP A 14 3.41 -6.40 4.24
C ASP A 14 2.98 -7.00 2.90
N LEU A 15 1.69 -6.84 2.55
CA LEU A 15 1.14 -7.34 1.29
C LEU A 15 1.82 -6.68 0.07
N LEU A 16 2.03 -5.37 0.12
CA LEU A 16 2.63 -4.61 -0.98
C LEU A 16 4.09 -4.97 -1.26
N ARG A 17 4.80 -5.50 -0.25
CA ARG A 17 6.18 -6.02 -0.38
C ARG A 17 6.25 -7.38 -1.08
N THR A 18 5.13 -8.08 -1.25
CA THR A 18 5.13 -9.40 -1.90
C THR A 18 5.34 -9.30 -3.41
N GLU A 19 5.92 -10.36 -3.99
CA GLU A 19 6.12 -10.45 -5.45
C GLU A 19 4.79 -10.43 -6.22
N THR A 20 3.73 -10.96 -5.61
CA THR A 20 2.37 -10.93 -6.17
C THR A 20 1.87 -9.50 -6.35
N ALA A 21 2.05 -8.63 -5.35
CA ALA A 21 1.70 -7.22 -5.45
C ALA A 21 2.53 -6.52 -6.53
N ARG A 22 3.82 -6.84 -6.64
CA ARG A 22 4.71 -6.29 -7.67
C ARG A 22 4.25 -6.64 -9.07
N THR A 23 3.91 -7.91 -9.30
CA THR A 23 3.39 -8.39 -10.59
C THR A 23 2.05 -7.75 -10.94
N TYR A 24 1.19 -7.52 -9.94
CA TYR A 24 -0.07 -6.80 -10.12
C TYR A 24 0.15 -5.37 -10.63
N PHE A 25 1.04 -4.60 -9.99
CA PHE A 25 1.33 -3.23 -10.44
C PHE A 25 2.05 -3.17 -11.80
N GLN A 26 2.90 -4.14 -12.11
CA GLN A 26 3.48 -4.28 -13.45
C GLN A 26 2.40 -4.50 -14.51
N THR A 27 1.40 -5.33 -14.21
CA THR A 27 0.26 -5.59 -15.09
C THR A 27 -0.58 -4.33 -15.30
N ILE A 28 -0.82 -3.56 -14.22
CA ILE A 28 -1.52 -2.26 -14.30
C ILE A 28 -0.74 -1.28 -15.18
N SER A 29 0.57 -1.15 -14.96
CA SER A 29 1.43 -0.28 -15.76
C SER A 29 1.42 -0.66 -17.25
N ALA A 30 1.45 -1.96 -17.55
CA ALA A 30 1.37 -2.46 -18.93
C ALA A 30 0.01 -2.13 -19.58
N LYS A 31 -1.09 -2.31 -18.85
CA LYS A 31 -2.44 -1.94 -19.32
C LYS A 31 -2.55 -0.44 -19.60
N LEU A 32 -2.00 0.40 -18.71
CA LEU A 32 -1.97 1.84 -18.87
C LEU A 32 -1.17 2.27 -20.12
N LYS A 33 -0.01 1.67 -20.35
CA LYS A 33 0.77 1.91 -21.58
C LYS A 33 0.02 1.50 -22.85
N ALA A 34 -0.72 0.38 -22.80
CA ALA A 34 -1.55 -0.06 -23.92
C ALA A 34 -2.71 0.91 -24.19
N LEU A 35 -3.37 1.41 -23.12
CA LEU A 35 -4.43 2.40 -23.23
C LEU A 35 -3.92 3.72 -23.82
N GLN A 36 -2.78 4.22 -23.34
CA GLN A 36 -2.16 5.46 -23.85
C GLN A 36 -1.81 5.38 -25.34
N ARG A 37 -1.41 4.20 -25.85
CA ARG A 37 -1.14 3.98 -27.29
C ARG A 37 -2.42 4.00 -28.15
N ASN A 38 -3.56 3.64 -27.58
CA ASN A 38 -4.85 3.54 -28.27
C ASN A 38 -5.69 4.83 -28.21
N VAL A 39 -5.22 5.88 -27.51
CA VAL A 39 -5.90 7.18 -27.37
C VAL A 39 -6.18 7.87 -28.71
N ASN A 40 -5.51 7.46 -29.79
CA ASN A 40 -5.72 8.03 -31.12
C ASN A 40 -7.10 7.75 -31.74
N ASN A 41 -7.91 6.80 -31.23
CA ASN A 41 -9.14 6.40 -31.93
C ASN A 41 -10.49 6.55 -31.20
N GLU A 42 -10.60 6.74 -29.87
CA GLU A 42 -11.95 6.67 -29.21
C GLU A 42 -12.02 7.23 -27.75
N SER A 43 -11.62 8.48 -27.49
CA SER A 43 -11.08 8.88 -26.17
C SER A 43 -11.98 9.58 -25.12
N ILE A 44 -13.28 9.81 -25.31
CA ILE A 44 -14.01 10.69 -24.37
C ILE A 44 -14.43 9.99 -23.04
N ASN A 45 -14.71 8.68 -23.04
CA ASN A 45 -15.23 7.98 -21.85
C ASN A 45 -14.17 7.30 -20.96
N ASN A 46 -12.90 7.24 -21.38
CA ASN A 46 -11.83 6.52 -20.66
C ASN A 46 -10.94 7.41 -19.77
N SER A 47 -11.11 8.73 -19.80
CA SER A 47 -10.20 9.70 -19.16
C SER A 47 -10.09 9.54 -17.63
N VAL A 48 -11.21 9.27 -16.94
CA VAL A 48 -11.25 9.06 -15.49
C VAL A 48 -10.55 7.75 -15.10
N SER A 49 -10.77 6.67 -15.85
CA SER A 49 -10.11 5.39 -15.60
C SER A 49 -8.61 5.44 -15.89
N VAL A 50 -8.19 6.17 -16.93
CA VAL A 50 -6.76 6.33 -17.26
C VAL A 50 -6.05 7.11 -16.15
N ARG A 51 -6.61 8.25 -15.72
CA ARG A 51 -6.04 9.05 -14.61
C ARG A 51 -5.97 8.27 -13.30
N HIS A 52 -6.96 7.44 -13.02
CA HIS A 52 -6.95 6.56 -11.86
C HIS A 52 -5.79 5.54 -11.92
N LEU A 53 -5.61 4.88 -13.06
CA LEU A 53 -4.50 3.95 -13.28
C LEU A 53 -3.13 4.66 -13.25
N GLU A 54 -3.04 5.91 -13.73
CA GLU A 54 -1.84 6.75 -13.65
C GLU A 54 -1.47 7.04 -12.20
N ASN A 55 -2.45 7.44 -11.40
CA ASN A 55 -2.26 7.69 -9.97
C ASN A 55 -1.81 6.42 -9.23
N MET A 56 -2.48 5.29 -9.45
CA MET A 56 -2.09 4.00 -8.83
C MET A 56 -0.67 3.60 -9.23
N THR A 57 -0.33 3.74 -10.51
CA THR A 57 1.00 3.38 -11.01
C THR A 57 2.07 4.28 -10.40
N THR A 58 1.82 5.58 -10.31
CA THR A 58 2.77 6.55 -9.73
C THR A 58 3.01 6.26 -8.25
N LEU A 59 1.94 6.09 -7.47
CA LEU A 59 2.03 5.75 -6.04
C LEU A 59 2.77 4.42 -5.81
N ALA A 60 2.53 3.42 -6.66
CA ALA A 60 3.23 2.14 -6.57
C ALA A 60 4.73 2.27 -6.87
N HIS A 61 5.13 3.07 -7.87
CA HIS A 61 6.55 3.34 -8.14
C HIS A 61 7.19 4.05 -6.95
N THR A 62 6.57 5.13 -6.45
CA THR A 62 7.08 5.85 -5.29
C THR A 62 7.22 4.95 -4.06
N PHE A 63 6.28 4.02 -3.83
CA PHE A 63 6.39 3.04 -2.76
C PHE A 63 7.63 2.15 -2.92
N TYR A 64 7.85 1.58 -4.11
CA TYR A 64 8.99 0.69 -4.34
C TYR A 64 10.34 1.42 -4.30
N ASP A 65 10.41 2.65 -4.83
CA ASP A 65 11.62 3.48 -4.75
C ASP A 65 11.97 3.80 -3.29
N LYS A 66 10.96 4.16 -2.48
CA LYS A 66 11.13 4.46 -1.05
C LYS A 66 11.50 3.22 -0.24
N LEU A 67 10.93 2.07 -0.58
CA LEU A 67 11.28 0.79 0.01
C LEU A 67 12.75 0.44 -0.29
N GLU A 68 13.20 0.64 -1.53
CA GLU A 68 14.59 0.39 -1.92
C GLU A 68 15.57 1.29 -1.15
N MET A 69 15.28 2.59 -1.08
CA MET A 69 16.07 3.53 -0.26
C MET A 69 16.15 3.08 1.20
N LEU A 70 15.05 2.59 1.77
CA LEU A 70 15.02 2.09 3.15
C LEU A 70 15.90 0.86 3.31
N THR A 71 15.84 -0.09 2.36
CA THR A 71 16.71 -1.27 2.39
C THR A 71 18.19 -0.92 2.27
N GLN A 72 18.55 0.07 1.46
CA GLN A 72 19.93 0.55 1.36
C GLN A 72 20.39 1.19 2.68
N LEU A 73 19.52 1.96 3.33
CA LEU A 73 19.80 2.57 4.62
C LEU A 73 19.98 1.53 5.74
N GLU A 74 19.18 0.45 5.72
CA GLU A 74 19.32 -0.67 6.65
C GLU A 74 20.64 -1.42 6.48
N VAL A 75 21.19 -1.48 5.25
CA VAL A 75 22.51 -2.05 5.00
C VAL A 75 23.59 -1.13 5.59
N LEU A 76 23.50 0.17 5.35
CA LEU A 76 24.43 1.16 5.94
C LEU A 76 24.42 1.08 7.48
N LEU A 77 23.26 0.97 8.11
CA LEU A 77 23.14 0.83 9.57
C LEU A 77 23.78 -0.46 10.11
N LYS A 78 23.94 -1.50 9.29
CA LYS A 78 24.56 -2.78 9.70
C LYS A 78 26.07 -2.80 9.47
N GLU A 79 26.54 -2.09 8.45
CA GLU A 79 27.95 -2.14 8.01
C GLU A 79 28.78 -0.96 8.56
N GLU A 80 28.15 0.17 8.86
CA GLU A 80 28.82 1.39 9.33
C GLU A 80 29.10 1.35 10.83
N ASN A 81 30.34 1.69 11.23
CA ASN A 81 30.76 1.74 12.63
C ASN A 81 30.89 3.18 13.14
N ASP A 82 30.79 4.17 12.25
CA ASP A 82 30.76 5.57 12.63
C ASP A 82 29.45 5.91 13.37
N ALA A 83 29.57 6.34 14.62
CA ALA A 83 28.43 6.63 15.49
C ALA A 83 27.60 7.85 15.02
N GLU A 84 28.23 8.82 14.36
CA GLU A 84 27.54 10.00 13.84
C GLU A 84 26.74 9.64 12.59
N ILE A 85 27.35 8.89 11.66
CA ILE A 85 26.66 8.38 10.46
C ILE A 85 25.53 7.43 10.86
N HIS A 86 25.72 6.60 11.89
CA HIS A 86 24.69 5.69 12.38
C HIS A 86 23.47 6.44 12.95
N GLU A 87 23.66 7.52 13.72
CA GLU A 87 22.54 8.32 14.22
C GLU A 87 21.81 9.07 13.09
N ILE A 88 22.53 9.60 12.11
CA ILE A 88 21.92 10.24 10.92
C ILE A 88 21.09 9.23 10.13
N ALA A 89 21.66 8.06 9.82
CA ALA A 89 20.95 7.00 9.11
C ALA A 89 19.72 6.51 9.90
N LYS A 90 19.78 6.47 11.23
CA LYS A 90 18.63 6.11 12.05
C LYS A 90 17.52 7.14 11.98
N LEU A 91 17.83 8.44 12.04
CA LEU A 91 16.85 9.52 11.87
C LEU A 91 16.19 9.47 10.48
N ASP A 92 16.99 9.30 9.45
CA ASP A 92 16.50 9.18 8.07
C ASP A 92 15.64 7.94 7.88
N SER A 93 15.98 6.81 8.51
CA SER A 93 15.16 5.58 8.48
C SER A 93 13.77 5.82 9.07
N GLY A 94 13.70 6.56 10.19
CA GLY A 94 12.44 6.86 10.87
C GLY A 94 11.54 7.72 10.00
N ARG A 95 12.09 8.79 9.44
CA ARG A 95 11.36 9.67 8.51
C ARG A 95 10.89 8.92 7.27
N LEU A 96 11.75 8.10 6.67
CA LEU A 96 11.42 7.33 5.47
C LEU A 96 10.30 6.31 5.74
N THR A 97 10.27 5.74 6.94
CA THR A 97 9.21 4.83 7.39
C THR A 97 7.86 5.57 7.51
N GLU A 98 7.84 6.78 8.05
CA GLU A 98 6.62 7.61 8.12
C GLU A 98 6.10 8.01 6.74
N GLU A 99 7.01 8.38 5.82
CA GLU A 99 6.67 8.65 4.42
C GLU A 99 6.07 7.40 3.75
N LEU A 100 6.65 6.23 4.00
CA LEU A 100 6.16 4.96 3.47
C LEU A 100 4.76 4.62 4.00
N ASP A 101 4.50 4.83 5.29
CA ASP A 101 3.18 4.63 5.90
C ASP A 101 2.11 5.54 5.26
N SER A 102 2.48 6.79 4.92
CA SER A 102 1.60 7.71 4.20
C SER A 102 1.28 7.20 2.80
N ILE A 103 2.30 6.75 2.05
CA ILE A 103 2.13 6.20 0.70
C ILE A 103 1.26 4.93 0.74
N VAL A 104 1.48 4.03 1.71
CA VAL A 104 0.67 2.82 1.89
C VAL A 104 -0.79 3.18 2.10
N LYS A 105 -1.07 4.20 2.92
CA LYS A 105 -2.43 4.68 3.14
C LYS A 105 -3.07 5.22 1.85
N GLU A 106 -2.36 6.06 1.11
CA GLU A 106 -2.86 6.60 -0.17
C GLU A 106 -3.09 5.51 -1.21
N LEU A 107 -2.15 4.57 -1.34
CA LEU A 107 -2.26 3.45 -2.25
C LEU A 107 -3.43 2.54 -1.87
N THR A 108 -3.63 2.29 -0.57
CA THR A 108 -4.76 1.50 -0.08
C THR A 108 -6.09 2.17 -0.42
N ASN A 109 -6.19 3.49 -0.24
CA ASN A 109 -7.39 4.26 -0.61
C ASN A 109 -7.61 4.30 -2.12
N ALA A 110 -6.55 4.24 -2.92
CA ALA A 110 -6.66 4.20 -4.38
C ALA A 110 -7.09 2.81 -4.87
N ILE A 111 -6.63 1.72 -4.24
CA ILE A 111 -6.95 0.35 -4.63
C ILE A 111 -8.34 -0.07 -4.16
N ILE A 112 -8.71 0.31 -2.93
CA ILE A 112 -9.99 -0.03 -2.33
C ILE A 112 -10.95 1.12 -2.64
N PRO A 113 -11.81 0.99 -3.67
CA PRO A 113 -12.80 2.03 -3.94
C PRO A 113 -13.75 2.12 -2.74
N VAL A 114 -13.82 3.29 -2.12
CA VAL A 114 -14.88 3.58 -1.16
C VAL A 114 -16.17 3.69 -1.96
N THR A 115 -17.06 2.73 -1.78
CA THR A 115 -18.37 2.75 -2.44
C THR A 115 -19.34 3.63 -1.66
N GLU A 116 -20.41 4.08 -2.29
CA GLU A 116 -21.47 4.84 -1.61
C GLU A 116 -22.07 4.06 -0.42
N TYR A 117 -22.11 2.73 -0.51
CA TYR A 117 -22.53 1.85 0.57
C TYR A 117 -21.58 1.88 1.78
N ASP A 118 -20.27 2.01 1.55
CA ASP A 118 -19.28 2.13 2.63
C ASP A 118 -19.37 3.47 3.37
N MET A 119 -19.85 4.52 2.71
CA MET A 119 -20.04 5.84 3.32
C MET A 119 -21.37 5.96 4.08
N LEU A 120 -22.39 5.21 3.65
CA LEU A 120 -23.74 5.27 4.21
C LEU A 120 -23.95 4.28 5.37
N ASN A 121 -23.22 3.18 5.41
CA ASN A 121 -23.34 2.19 6.48
C ASN A 121 -22.23 2.37 7.53
N ASN A 122 -22.64 2.59 8.77
CA ASN A 122 -21.78 2.30 9.92
C ASN A 122 -21.58 0.77 9.98
N CYS A 123 -20.58 0.24 9.27
CA CYS A 123 -20.26 -1.18 9.30
C CYS A 123 -19.96 -1.60 10.75
N GLN A 124 -20.86 -2.39 11.34
CA GLN A 124 -20.70 -2.90 12.70
C GLN A 124 -19.92 -4.21 12.64
N LEU A 125 -18.71 -4.21 13.20
CA LEU A 125 -17.91 -5.42 13.33
C LEU A 125 -18.39 -6.23 14.54
N GLU A 126 -19.10 -7.35 14.28
CA GLU A 126 -19.49 -8.30 15.33
C GLU A 126 -18.48 -9.43 15.43
N ILE A 127 -17.74 -9.48 16.54
CA ILE A 127 -16.81 -10.58 16.85
C ILE A 127 -17.50 -11.52 17.82
N THR A 128 -18.06 -12.62 17.31
CA THR A 128 -18.64 -13.66 18.16
C THR A 128 -17.58 -14.71 18.52
N PRO A 129 -17.23 -14.89 19.81
CA PRO A 129 -16.33 -15.96 20.21
C PRO A 129 -17.04 -17.32 20.05
N LEU A 130 -16.59 -18.15 19.12
CA LEU A 130 -17.03 -19.53 19.02
C LEU A 130 -16.52 -20.30 20.25
N ARG A 131 -17.42 -20.60 21.20
CA ARG A 131 -17.19 -21.64 22.22
C ARG A 131 -17.29 -23.01 21.57
N TYR A 132 -16.31 -23.38 20.75
CA TYR A 132 -16.05 -24.77 20.42
C TYR A 132 -14.68 -25.14 20.93
N ARG A 133 -14.64 -26.16 21.80
CA ARG A 133 -13.40 -26.83 22.21
C ARG A 133 -12.64 -27.21 20.94
N GLY A 134 -11.53 -26.54 20.65
CA GLY A 134 -10.51 -27.09 19.74
C GLY A 134 -10.05 -26.24 18.55
N CYS A 135 -10.76 -25.22 18.08
CA CYS A 135 -10.30 -24.44 16.92
C CYS A 135 -10.57 -22.93 17.07
N ARG A 136 -9.50 -22.13 17.10
CA ARG A 136 -9.57 -20.66 17.03
C ARG A 136 -9.74 -20.24 15.58
N SER A 137 -10.96 -20.23 15.08
CA SER A 137 -11.31 -19.63 13.80
C SER A 137 -12.15 -18.40 14.07
N ILE A 138 -11.68 -17.23 13.62
CA ILE A 138 -12.43 -15.97 13.68
C ILE A 138 -13.27 -15.93 12.40
N PHE A 139 -14.59 -15.90 12.56
CA PHE A 139 -15.52 -15.62 11.45
C PHE A 139 -15.78 -14.11 11.41
N VAL A 140 -15.57 -13.50 10.25
CA VAL A 140 -15.98 -12.12 9.97
C VAL A 140 -17.21 -12.19 9.08
N ARG A 141 -18.33 -11.64 9.55
CA ARG A 141 -19.54 -11.44 8.73
C ARG A 141 -19.52 -9.97 8.30
N ILE A 142 -19.42 -9.74 6.99
CA ILE A 142 -19.55 -8.42 6.35
C ILE A 142 -20.95 -8.37 5.75
#